data_AF-A0A1M6V8D3-F1
#
_entry.id   AF-A0A1M6V8D3-F1
#
_cell.length_a   1.000
_cell.length_b   1.000
_cell.length_c   1.000
_cell.angle_alpha   90.00
_cell.angle_beta   90.00
_cell.angle_gamma   90.00
#
_symmetry.space_group_name_H-M   'P 1'
#
loop_
_entity.id
_entity.type
_entity.pdbx_description
1 polymer ?
#
loop_
_entity_poly.entity_id
_entity_poly.type
_entity_poly.pdbx_seq_one_letter_code
_entity_poly.pdbx_strand_id
1 'polypeptide(L)'
;MTNQTPPMPPEIQKQMKKVGLKISFMMALMISFALSLTGNLTAEHPPEMPMIAIIIGFLESFVLSFAVSFGIGLVVPMPKVNAALGRKFHLQPRTLKAHIVESIVSNLIYTPLMTTVMVTFVYFFLIPPGHKPPYLPMFISSQVICFVVAQVLIFIFEPIIIKIAMSKMPPRPPFEQEHPHP
;
A
#
# COMPACT_ATOMS: atom_id res chain seq x y z
N MET A 1 16.22 -30.83 -15.38
CA MET A 1 14.84 -30.82 -15.88
C MET A 1 14.16 -29.54 -15.39
N THR A 2 14.08 -28.53 -16.26
CA THR A 2 13.44 -27.24 -15.94
C THR A 2 11.92 -27.45 -15.96
N ASN A 3 11.30 -27.44 -14.79
CA ASN A 3 9.85 -27.38 -14.59
C ASN A 3 9.34 -26.03 -15.15
N GLN A 4 9.20 -25.93 -16.47
CA GLN A 4 8.51 -24.82 -17.11
C GLN A 4 7.02 -25.11 -17.01
N THR A 5 6.37 -24.46 -16.05
CA THR A 5 4.91 -24.36 -16.03
C THR A 5 4.47 -23.78 -17.37
N PRO A 6 3.48 -24.41 -18.04
CA PRO A 6 3.02 -23.93 -19.34
C PRO A 6 2.56 -22.47 -19.22
N PRO A 7 2.81 -21.62 -20.25
CA PRO A 7 2.42 -20.23 -20.21
C PRO A 7 0.91 -20.12 -20.04
N MET A 8 0.48 -19.39 -19.01
CA MET A 8 -0.95 -19.24 -18.71
C MET A 8 -1.72 -18.69 -19.92
N PRO A 9 -2.95 -19.17 -20.18
CA PRO A 9 -3.82 -18.65 -21.21
C PRO A 9 -3.94 -17.11 -21.14
N PRO A 10 -3.95 -16.40 -22.28
CA PRO A 10 -3.98 -14.93 -22.31
C PRO A 10 -5.23 -14.35 -21.63
N GLU A 11 -6.34 -15.08 -21.64
CA GLU A 11 -7.57 -14.82 -20.89
C GLU A 11 -7.32 -14.69 -19.38
N ILE A 12 -6.61 -15.67 -18.80
CA ILE A 12 -6.31 -15.75 -17.36
C ILE A 12 -5.34 -14.64 -16.97
N GLN A 13 -4.35 -14.33 -17.82
CA GLN A 13 -3.42 -13.23 -17.56
C GLN A 13 -4.13 -11.88 -17.46
N LYS A 14 -5.10 -11.60 -18.36
CA LYS A 14 -5.89 -10.37 -18.32
C LYS A 14 -6.74 -10.30 -17.04
N GLN A 15 -7.34 -11.40 -16.63
CA GLN A 15 -8.11 -11.46 -15.38
C GLN A 15 -7.24 -11.25 -14.15
N MET A 16 -6.05 -11.87 -14.09
CA MET A 16 -5.10 -11.67 -12.99
C MET A 16 -4.61 -10.23 -12.88
N LYS A 17 -4.35 -9.55 -14.01
CA LYS A 17 -4.00 -8.12 -14.02
C LYS A 17 -5.14 -7.25 -13.48
N LYS A 18 -6.38 -7.54 -13.86
CA LYS A 18 -7.57 -6.82 -13.34
C LYS A 18 -7.75 -7.02 -11.84
N VAL A 19 -7.57 -8.25 -11.35
CA VAL A 19 -7.66 -8.57 -9.92
C VAL A 19 -6.53 -7.91 -9.14
N GLY A 20 -5.30 -7.95 -9.64
CA GLY A 20 -4.16 -7.24 -9.04
C GLY A 20 -4.41 -5.74 -8.94
N LEU A 21 -4.87 -5.10 -10.02
CA LEU A 21 -5.21 -3.68 -10.02
C LEU A 21 -6.31 -3.36 -9.00
N LYS A 22 -7.33 -4.21 -8.90
CA LYS A 22 -8.42 -4.05 -7.93
C LYS A 22 -7.92 -4.16 -6.48
N ILE A 23 -7.05 -5.12 -6.19
CA ILE A 23 -6.42 -5.27 -4.87
C ILE A 23 -5.61 -4.01 -4.54
N SER A 24 -4.73 -3.58 -5.45
CA SER A 24 -3.92 -2.37 -5.25
C SER A 24 -4.79 -1.12 -5.02
N PHE A 25 -5.88 -0.97 -5.78
CA PHE A 25 -6.81 0.14 -5.61
C PHE A 25 -7.51 0.12 -4.24
N MET A 26 -8.05 -1.03 -3.84
CA MET A 26 -8.72 -1.18 -2.53
C MET A 26 -7.76 -0.95 -1.36
N MET A 27 -6.53 -1.46 -1.47
CA MET A 27 -5.48 -1.24 -0.48
C MET A 27 -5.07 0.24 -0.40
N ALA A 28 -4.84 0.89 -1.54
CA ALA A 28 -4.47 2.30 -1.58
C ALA A 28 -5.56 3.19 -0.97
N LEU A 29 -6.83 2.93 -1.29
CA LEU A 29 -7.96 3.68 -0.75
C LEU A 29 -8.07 3.52 0.77
N MET A 30 -7.97 2.28 1.27
CA MET A 30 -8.03 2.02 2.70
C MET A 30 -6.87 2.60 3.50
N ILE A 31 -5.63 2.43 3.01
CA ILE A 31 -4.45 2.97 3.68
C ILE A 31 -4.54 4.50 3.71
N SER A 32 -4.94 5.13 2.60
CA SER A 32 -5.13 6.58 2.54
C SER A 32 -6.20 7.06 3.52
N PHE A 33 -7.32 6.34 3.62
CA PHE A 33 -8.39 6.64 4.57
C PHE A 33 -7.90 6.54 6.02
N ALA A 34 -7.28 5.42 6.38
CA ALA A 34 -6.82 5.20 7.73
C ALA A 34 -5.68 6.17 8.14
N LEU A 35 -4.74 6.46 7.23
CA LEU A 35 -3.69 7.45 7.49
C LEU A 35 -4.25 8.87 7.62
N SER A 36 -5.23 9.25 6.78
CA SER A 36 -5.90 10.55 6.91
C SER A 36 -6.68 10.67 8.23
N LEU A 37 -7.28 9.57 8.70
CA LEU A 37 -7.98 9.53 9.98
C LEU A 37 -6.97 9.62 11.13
N THR A 38 -5.90 8.83 11.11
CA THR A 38 -4.86 8.87 12.14
C THR A 38 -4.20 10.24 12.19
N GLY A 39 -3.83 10.82 11.03
CA GLY A 39 -3.23 12.15 10.97
C GLY A 39 -4.12 13.22 11.59
N ASN A 40 -5.43 13.17 11.31
CA ASN A 40 -6.38 14.10 11.92
C ASN A 40 -6.56 13.84 13.42
N LEU A 41 -6.63 12.58 13.86
CA LEU A 41 -6.73 12.24 15.29
C LEU A 41 -5.48 12.60 16.10
N THR A 42 -4.30 12.56 15.48
CA THR A 42 -3.03 12.94 16.13
C THR A 42 -2.73 14.43 16.04
N ALA A 43 -3.46 15.18 15.21
CA ALA A 43 -3.33 16.62 15.15
C ALA A 43 -3.89 17.23 16.43
N GLU A 44 -3.12 18.11 17.06
CA GLU A 44 -3.61 18.89 18.20
C GLU A 44 -4.67 19.88 17.69
N HIS A 45 -5.96 19.54 17.83
CA HIS A 45 -7.04 20.47 17.54
C HIS A 45 -7.25 21.38 18.74
N PRO A 46 -7.19 22.72 18.55
CA PRO A 46 -7.66 23.64 19.56
C PRO A 46 -9.12 23.31 19.91
N PRO A 47 -9.50 23.30 21.21
CA PRO A 47 -10.87 22.97 21.63
C PRO A 47 -11.94 23.92 21.06
N GLU A 48 -11.52 25.06 20.50
CA GLU A 48 -12.38 26.05 19.85
C GLU A 48 -12.57 25.82 18.33
N MET A 49 -11.95 24.78 17.75
CA MET A 49 -12.12 24.52 16.31
C MET A 49 -13.54 24.01 15.99
N PRO A 50 -14.21 24.59 14.97
CA PRO A 50 -15.50 24.09 14.52
C PRO A 50 -15.34 22.69 13.89
N MET A 51 -16.29 21.78 14.15
CA MET A 51 -16.28 20.42 13.58
C MET A 51 -16.12 20.40 12.05
N ILE A 52 -16.62 21.43 11.36
CA ILE A 52 -16.50 21.58 9.91
C ILE A 52 -15.04 21.69 9.47
N ALA A 53 -14.19 22.39 10.23
CA ALA A 53 -12.76 22.49 9.93
C ALA A 53 -12.04 21.15 10.06
N ILE A 54 -12.43 20.32 11.04
CA ILE A 54 -11.90 18.97 11.24
C ILE A 54 -12.26 18.08 10.04
N ILE A 55 -13.49 18.15 9.54
CA ILE A 55 -13.95 17.38 8.37
C ILE A 55 -13.23 17.83 7.10
N ILE A 56 -13.04 19.14 6.91
CA ILE A 56 -12.30 19.67 5.76
C ILE A 56 -10.85 19.20 5.82
N GLY A 57 -10.18 19.32 6.97
CA GLY A 57 -8.80 18.84 7.14
C GLY A 57 -8.65 17.34 6.92
N PHE A 58 -9.65 16.55 7.33
CA PHE A 58 -9.72 15.12 7.02
C PHE A 58 -9.75 14.89 5.50
N LEU A 59 -10.67 15.56 4.80
CA LEU A 59 -10.89 15.35 3.37
C LEU A 59 -9.68 15.82 2.55
N GLU A 60 -9.08 16.95 2.89
CA GLU A 60 -7.83 17.41 2.28
C GLU A 60 -6.69 16.42 2.48
N SER A 61 -6.52 15.93 3.71
CA SER A 61 -5.49 14.93 4.04
C SER A 61 -5.73 13.61 3.31
N PHE A 62 -6.99 13.20 3.16
CA PHE A 62 -7.39 12.01 2.42
C PHE A 62 -7.09 12.15 0.92
N VAL A 63 -7.51 13.25 0.31
CA VAL A 63 -7.28 13.52 -1.12
C VAL A 63 -5.78 13.62 -1.41
N LEU A 64 -5.01 14.34 -0.57
CA LEU A 64 -3.56 14.43 -0.71
C LEU A 64 -2.90 13.06 -0.58
N SER A 65 -3.24 12.30 0.47
CA SER A 65 -2.70 10.96 0.71
C SER A 65 -3.03 10.00 -0.43
N PHE A 66 -4.25 10.04 -0.94
CA PHE A 66 -4.69 9.24 -2.07
C PHE A 66 -3.95 9.61 -3.35
N ALA A 67 -3.84 10.91 -3.67
CA ALA A 67 -3.16 11.41 -4.86
C ALA A 67 -1.67 11.05 -4.87
N VAL A 68 -0.97 11.24 -3.73
CA VAL A 68 0.45 10.88 -3.60
C VAL A 68 0.63 9.36 -3.69
N SER A 69 -0.23 8.58 -3.03
CA SER A 69 -0.16 7.11 -3.05
C SER A 69 -0.38 6.56 -4.45
N PHE A 70 -1.35 7.12 -5.17
CA PHE A 70 -1.65 6.77 -6.54
C PHE A 70 -0.50 7.17 -7.47
N GLY A 71 0.01 8.40 -7.35
CA GLY A 71 1.13 8.91 -8.16
C GLY A 71 2.40 8.07 -8.00
N ILE A 72 2.80 7.77 -6.77
CA ILE A 72 3.98 6.93 -6.52
C ILE A 72 3.70 5.48 -6.97
N GLY A 73 2.47 4.99 -6.88
CA GLY A 73 2.08 3.67 -7.38
C GLY A 73 2.24 3.52 -8.90
N LEU A 74 2.20 4.63 -9.64
CA LEU A 74 2.50 4.67 -11.07
C LEU A 74 4.00 4.77 -11.36
N VAL A 75 4.75 5.49 -10.52
CA VAL A 75 6.19 5.72 -10.71
C VAL A 75 7.03 4.52 -10.26
N VAL A 76 6.63 3.83 -9.20
CA VAL A 76 7.42 2.76 -8.58
C VAL A 76 6.96 1.39 -9.10
N PRO A 77 7.79 0.68 -9.88
CA PRO A 77 7.44 -0.63 -10.40
C PRO A 77 7.60 -1.72 -9.33
N MET A 78 6.60 -1.84 -8.45
CA MET A 78 6.54 -2.86 -7.37
C MET A 78 6.87 -4.29 -7.81
N PRO A 79 6.43 -4.77 -8.99
CA PRO A 79 6.76 -6.13 -9.42
C PRO A 79 8.27 -6.34 -9.59
N LYS A 80 9.03 -5.30 -9.94
CA LYS A 80 10.49 -5.38 -10.10
C LYS A 80 11.19 -5.44 -8.74
N VAL A 81 10.71 -4.67 -7.76
CA VAL A 81 11.28 -4.64 -6.40
C VAL A 81 11.04 -5.99 -5.71
N ASN A 82 9.82 -6.51 -5.75
CA ASN A 82 9.49 -7.82 -5.15
C ASN A 82 10.25 -8.96 -5.85
N ALA A 83 10.36 -8.93 -7.19
CA ALA A 83 11.14 -9.93 -7.92
C ALA A 83 12.64 -9.90 -7.55
N ALA A 84 13.21 -8.72 -7.32
CA ALA A 84 14.60 -8.59 -6.87
C ALA A 84 14.78 -9.12 -5.43
N LEU A 85 13.81 -8.86 -4.55
CA LEU A 85 13.80 -9.37 -3.17
C LEU A 85 13.67 -10.90 -3.12
N GLY A 86 12.73 -11.46 -3.87
CA GLY A 86 12.54 -12.91 -3.95
C GLY A 86 13.78 -13.65 -4.45
N ARG A 87 14.52 -13.05 -5.40
CA ARG A 87 15.81 -13.57 -5.89
C ARG A 87 16.91 -13.47 -4.82
N LYS A 88 17.00 -12.34 -4.10
CA LYS A 88 18.07 -12.09 -3.13
C LYS A 88 17.91 -12.89 -1.84
N PHE A 89 16.68 -13.13 -1.41
CA PHE A 89 16.37 -13.83 -0.16
C PHE A 89 15.98 -15.30 -0.35
N HIS A 90 16.03 -15.84 -1.57
CA HIS A 90 15.64 -17.23 -1.89
C HIS A 90 14.28 -17.62 -1.32
N LEU A 91 13.36 -16.66 -1.25
CA LEU A 91 12.05 -16.87 -0.63
C LEU A 91 11.18 -17.69 -1.57
N GLN A 92 10.62 -18.79 -1.06
CA GLN A 92 9.65 -19.56 -1.82
C GLN A 92 8.38 -18.72 -2.02
N PRO A 93 7.97 -18.48 -3.29
CA PRO A 93 6.70 -17.83 -3.59
C PRO A 93 5.56 -18.59 -2.90
N ARG A 94 4.60 -17.87 -2.30
CA ARG A 94 3.42 -18.39 -1.56
C ARG A 94 3.62 -18.83 -0.10
N THR A 95 4.77 -18.59 0.51
CA THR A 95 4.90 -18.79 1.97
C THR A 95 4.49 -17.52 2.73
N LEU A 96 3.76 -17.67 3.84
CA LEU A 96 3.35 -16.53 4.69
C LEU A 96 4.55 -15.70 5.16
N LYS A 97 5.67 -16.37 5.48
CA LYS A 97 6.92 -15.70 5.89
C LYS A 97 7.51 -14.84 4.77
N ALA A 98 7.47 -15.33 3.52
CA ALA A 98 7.91 -14.54 2.37
C ALA A 98 7.05 -13.30 2.18
N HIS A 99 5.73 -13.43 2.28
CA HIS A 99 4.79 -12.30 2.18
C HIS A 99 5.06 -11.23 3.23
N ILE A 100 5.32 -11.63 4.49
CA ILE A 100 5.62 -10.69 5.58
C ILE A 100 6.91 -9.93 5.31
N VAL A 101 7.98 -10.63 4.92
CA VAL A 101 9.27 -10.00 4.64
C VAL A 101 9.19 -9.09 3.42
N GLU A 102 8.55 -9.53 2.34
CA GLU A 102 8.33 -8.72 1.14
C GLU A 102 7.50 -7.46 1.46
N SER A 103 6.45 -7.61 2.27
CA SER A 103 5.61 -6.50 2.72
C SER A 103 6.39 -5.50 3.57
N ILE A 104 7.14 -5.96 4.58
CA ILE A 104 7.95 -5.09 5.45
C ILE A 104 9.02 -4.35 4.65
N VAL A 105 9.77 -5.05 3.79
CA VAL A 105 10.85 -4.41 3.03
C VAL A 105 10.30 -3.42 2.01
N SER A 106 9.19 -3.77 1.35
CA SER A 106 8.51 -2.84 0.44
C SER A 106 7.99 -1.62 1.19
N ASN A 107 7.36 -1.82 2.35
CA ASN A 107 6.85 -0.74 3.19
C ASN A 107 7.98 0.15 3.72
N LEU A 108 9.12 -0.43 4.07
CA LEU A 108 10.31 0.29 4.56
C LEU A 108 10.96 1.16 3.48
N ILE A 109 10.88 0.77 2.21
CA ILE A 109 11.40 1.59 1.09
C ILE A 109 10.36 2.64 0.69
N TYR A 110 9.10 2.24 0.63
CA TYR A 110 8.03 3.06 0.08
C TYR A 110 7.55 4.14 1.03
N THR A 111 7.37 3.82 2.32
CA THR A 111 6.93 4.77 3.34
C THR A 111 7.83 5.99 3.42
N PRO A 112 9.17 5.89 3.54
CA PRO A 112 10.02 7.08 3.62
C PRO A 112 9.98 7.91 2.33
N LEU A 113 9.87 7.27 1.16
CA LEU A 113 9.70 8.00 -0.10
C LEU A 113 8.39 8.80 -0.10
N MET A 114 7.27 8.13 0.22
CA MET A 114 5.94 8.71 0.33
C MET A 114 5.89 9.86 1.34
N THR A 115 6.35 9.61 2.56
CA THR A 115 6.37 10.61 3.63
C THR A 115 7.27 11.77 3.29
N THR A 116 8.39 11.55 2.60
CA THR A 116 9.27 12.66 2.18
C THR A 116 8.52 13.59 1.23
N VAL A 117 7.83 13.04 0.22
CA VAL A 117 7.04 13.84 -0.71
C VAL A 117 5.92 14.58 0.02
N MET A 118 5.18 13.89 0.89
CA MET A 118 4.06 14.48 1.62
C MET A 118 4.50 15.57 2.60
N VAL A 119 5.48 15.29 3.47
CA VAL A 119 5.97 16.24 4.48
C VAL A 119 6.65 17.42 3.81
N THR A 120 7.42 17.21 2.73
CA THR A 120 7.99 18.32 1.94
C THR A 120 6.87 19.20 1.39
N PHE A 121 5.85 18.61 0.77
CA PHE A 121 4.73 19.37 0.24
C PHE A 121 4.02 20.19 1.33
N VAL A 122 3.72 19.57 2.47
CA VAL A 122 3.07 20.26 3.60
C VAL A 122 3.95 21.38 4.16
N TYR A 123 5.23 21.11 4.36
CA TYR A 123 6.18 22.06 4.94
C TYR A 123 6.41 23.31 4.07
N PHE A 124 6.47 23.13 2.75
CA PHE A 124 6.74 24.22 1.82
C PHE A 124 5.48 24.96 1.37
N PHE A 125 4.34 24.26 1.20
CA PHE A 125 3.14 24.84 0.59
C PHE A 125 1.97 25.10 1.56
N LEU A 126 1.85 24.32 2.65
CA LEU A 126 0.69 24.40 3.56
C LEU A 126 1.00 25.16 4.85
N ILE A 127 2.22 25.04 5.40
CA ILE A 127 2.58 25.69 6.67
C ILE A 127 3.05 27.14 6.43
N PRO A 128 2.41 28.15 7.05
CA PRO A 128 2.83 29.55 6.95
C PRO A 128 4.24 29.76 7.52
N PRO A 129 5.05 30.68 6.97
CA PRO A 129 6.45 30.89 7.38
C PRO A 129 6.65 31.14 8.88
N GLY A 130 5.70 31.79 9.55
CA GLY A 130 5.79 32.14 10.98
C GLY A 130 5.54 31.01 11.97
N HIS A 131 5.06 29.84 11.51
CA HIS A 131 4.70 28.71 12.37
C HIS A 131 5.35 27.40 11.90
N LYS A 132 6.47 27.48 11.15
CA LYS A 132 7.15 26.27 10.66
C LYS A 132 7.86 25.55 11.80
N PRO A 133 7.41 24.35 12.20
CA PRO A 133 8.17 23.52 13.13
C PRO A 133 9.48 23.09 12.46
N PRO A 134 10.49 22.60 13.21
CA PRO A 134 11.67 22.05 12.58
C PRO A 134 11.28 20.85 11.67
N TYR A 135 11.73 20.90 10.41
CA TYR A 135 11.37 19.92 9.37
C TYR A 135 11.71 18.48 9.78
N LEU A 136 12.91 18.27 10.32
CA LEU A 136 13.43 16.92 10.56
C LEU A 136 12.67 16.17 11.69
N PRO A 137 12.38 16.77 12.85
CA PRO A 137 11.49 16.16 13.85
C PRO A 137 10.08 15.88 13.33
N MET A 138 9.49 16.80 12.56
CA MET A 138 8.18 16.61 11.94
C MET A 138 8.21 15.41 10.99
N PHE A 139 9.22 15.33 10.11
CA PHE A 139 9.40 14.21 9.19
C PHE A 139 9.55 12.88 9.91
N ILE A 140 10.42 12.77 10.92
CA ILE A 140 10.67 11.53 11.65
C ILE A 140 9.41 11.07 12.40
N SER A 141 8.74 11.99 13.10
CA SER A 141 7.51 11.66 13.84
C SER A 141 6.42 11.15 12.89
N SER A 142 6.16 11.87 11.80
CA SER A 142 5.20 11.46 10.78
C SER A 142 5.58 10.13 10.13
N GLN A 143 6.87 9.91 9.87
CA GLN A 143 7.38 8.68 9.27
C GLN A 143 7.14 7.47 10.17
N VAL A 144 7.43 7.57 11.48
CA VAL A 144 7.24 6.48 12.43
C VAL A 144 5.75 6.14 12.57
N ILE A 145 4.90 7.16 12.72
CA ILE A 145 3.44 6.96 12.85
C ILE A 145 2.89 6.31 11.57
N CYS A 146 3.22 6.84 10.39
CA CYS A 146 2.75 6.29 9.13
C CYS A 146 3.24 4.86 8.91
N PHE A 147 4.51 4.58 9.21
CA PHE A 147 5.08 3.24 9.06
C PHE A 147 4.37 2.22 9.94
N VAL A 148 4.18 2.52 11.23
CA VAL A 148 3.53 1.61 12.19
C VAL A 148 2.07 1.37 11.79
N VAL A 149 1.32 2.44 11.52
CA VAL A 149 -0.11 2.36 11.17
C VAL A 149 -0.30 1.61 9.85
N ALA A 150 0.46 1.98 8.81
CA ALA A 150 0.38 1.29 7.52
C ALA A 150 0.77 -0.19 7.64
N GLN A 151 1.80 -0.52 8.43
CA GLN A 151 2.23 -1.91 8.62
C GLN A 151 1.13 -2.76 9.28
N VAL A 152 0.48 -2.23 10.31
CA VAL A 152 -0.64 -2.91 11.00
C VAL A 152 -1.82 -3.08 10.05
N LEU A 153 -2.17 -2.04 9.29
CA LEU A 153 -3.25 -2.10 8.31
C LEU A 153 -2.99 -3.13 7.21
N ILE A 154 -1.78 -3.13 6.64
CA ILE A 154 -1.39 -4.09 5.60
C ILE A 154 -1.52 -5.51 6.17
N PHE A 155 -0.98 -5.77 7.35
CA PHE A 155 -1.02 -7.10 7.95
C PHE A 155 -2.45 -7.62 8.21
N ILE A 156 -3.36 -6.75 8.66
CA ILE A 156 -4.75 -7.11 8.95
C ILE A 156 -5.58 -7.24 7.67
N PHE A 157 -5.47 -6.28 6.77
CA PHE A 157 -6.42 -6.13 5.67
C PHE A 157 -5.97 -6.71 4.34
N GLU A 158 -4.66 -6.83 4.08
CA GLU A 158 -4.14 -7.51 2.89
C GLU A 158 -4.74 -8.92 2.71
N PRO A 159 -4.75 -9.82 3.71
CA PRO A 159 -5.34 -11.15 3.54
C PRO A 159 -6.86 -11.10 3.28
N ILE A 160 -7.56 -10.14 3.88
CA ILE A 160 -9.01 -9.95 3.70
C ILE A 160 -9.32 -9.48 2.28
N ILE A 161 -8.59 -8.48 1.79
CA ILE A 161 -8.79 -7.90 0.45
C ILE A 161 -8.43 -8.92 -0.63
N ILE A 162 -7.34 -9.67 -0.46
CA ILE A 162 -6.98 -10.76 -1.38
C ILE A 162 -8.10 -11.80 -1.42
N LYS A 163 -8.63 -12.23 -0.27
CA LYS A 163 -9.73 -13.21 -0.21
C LYS A 163 -10.99 -12.72 -0.91
N ILE A 164 -11.36 -11.45 -0.74
CA ILE A 164 -12.53 -10.82 -1.40
C ILE A 164 -12.29 -10.66 -2.92
N ALA A 165 -11.07 -10.34 -3.33
CA ALA A 165 -10.73 -10.13 -4.73
C ALA A 165 -10.65 -11.46 -5.49
N MET A 166 -10.13 -12.52 -4.85
CA MET A 166 -9.99 -13.86 -5.44
C MET A 166 -11.30 -14.66 -5.39
N SER A 167 -12.21 -14.42 -4.45
CA SER A 167 -13.51 -15.13 -4.41
C SER A 167 -14.41 -14.85 -5.62
N LYS A 168 -14.12 -13.79 -6.38
CA LYS A 168 -14.83 -13.44 -7.62
C LYS A 168 -14.17 -14.01 -8.88
N MET A 169 -13.10 -14.79 -8.76
CA MET A 169 -12.50 -15.50 -9.89
C MET A 169 -13.26 -16.82 -10.13
N PRO A 170 -13.61 -17.16 -11.38
CA PRO A 170 -14.17 -18.46 -11.68
C PRO A 170 -13.16 -19.56 -11.31
N PRO A 171 -13.62 -20.75 -10.86
CA PRO A 171 -12.75 -21.89 -10.64
C PRO A 171 -11.94 -22.18 -11.91
N ARG A 172 -10.67 -22.60 -11.75
CA ARG A 172 -9.81 -22.97 -12.88
C ARG A 172 -10.60 -23.91 -13.82
N PRO A 173 -10.55 -23.69 -15.14
CA PRO A 173 -11.17 -24.63 -16.06
C PRO A 173 -10.57 -26.04 -15.85
N PRO A 174 -11.38 -27.12 -15.95
CA PRO A 174 -10.99 -28.49 -15.56
C PRO A 174 -9.81 -29.12 -16.30
N PHE A 175 -9.29 -28.48 -17.35
CA PHE A 175 -8.27 -29.05 -18.26
C PHE A 175 -6.89 -29.31 -17.62
N GLU A 176 -6.75 -29.18 -16.30
CA GLU A 176 -5.50 -29.43 -15.56
C GLU A 176 -5.68 -30.36 -14.35
N GLN A 177 -6.86 -30.99 -14.19
CA GLN A 177 -7.07 -32.04 -13.18
C GLN A 177 -6.94 -33.46 -13.72
N GLU A 178 -6.69 -33.63 -15.02
CA GLU A 178 -6.61 -34.94 -15.66
C GLU A 178 -5.15 -35.35 -15.91
N HIS A 179 -4.44 -35.68 -14.83
CA HIS A 179 -3.47 -36.78 -14.84
C HIS A 179 -3.41 -37.35 -13.42
N PRO A 180 -4.16 -38.43 -13.13
CA PRO A 180 -3.87 -39.23 -11.96
C PRO A 180 -2.48 -39.84 -12.19
N HIS A 181 -1.54 -39.48 -11.32
CA HIS A 181 -0.26 -40.20 -11.26
C HIS A 181 -0.56 -41.68 -10.92
N PRO A 182 -0.10 -42.65 -11.74
CA PRO A 182 0.01 -44.04 -11.30
C PRO A 182 1.09 -44.20 -10.23
#